data_AF-A0A7C4HSM6-F1
#
_entry.id   AF-A0A7C4HSM6-F1
#
_cell.length_a   1.000
_cell.length_b   1.000
_cell.length_c   1.000
_cell.angle_alpha   90.00
_cell.angle_beta   90.00
_cell.angle_gamma   90.00
#
_symmetry.space_group_name_H-M   'P 1'
#
loop_
_entity.id
_entity.type
_entity.pdbx_description
1 polymer ?
#
loop_
_entity_poly.entity_id
_entity_poly.type
_entity_poly.pdbx_seq_one_letter_code
_entity_poly.pdbx_strand_id
1 'polypeptide(L)'
;MGRPDRAAGDRPAQRPLLRSPLCLRAAAVGEARRRRGLARKASEAQCMALRRRRPRWQGGLILDQRHGVPYPITVREPATGSFFGPFRAEKRACPLAGQGESPREPLLERIVELYLRERTPLVVLDLFSNLSRRVADMPVALSYHALAKRAPMWIGALAAWAALASPAAGQFRQAPPEEGTPGQEVTRLWQIGMIVTAEGGGFRAIKGTVAVPMDWPEQRVRVVRSDLSPDVTVRYETIKDVARQMIVSIPALGAGEEAKAIVTFEVRRFLQKAPEDPSVFSLPAARRSDAKLGPFLRPSPYIESTAQEIVEAARKIGVDKSTAWEQVEAVYDWVREKIEFEDNRGGTVKGAVAALADGRGDCDEMTSLFIALCRAKGIPARTVRVPGHCYPEFHLVDPQGVGRWFPCQAAGTRAFGSMPDPRPVLQKGDNVLALDPKTKKKAPVRFLPETLVGMPTSPGGRLQWKLVCEPARE
;
A
#
# COMPACT_ATOMS: atom_id res chain seq x y z
N MET A 1 16.09 44.19 -62.68
CA MET A 1 16.39 45.34 -61.80
C MET A 1 16.79 44.79 -60.44
N GLY A 2 18.02 45.06 -60.01
CA GLY A 2 18.68 44.40 -58.89
C GLY A 2 18.41 45.01 -57.50
N ARG A 3 18.72 44.21 -56.47
CA ARG A 3 19.09 44.57 -55.08
C ARG A 3 20.26 45.61 -55.06
N PRO A 4 20.70 46.26 -53.94
CA PRO A 4 20.78 45.73 -52.55
C PRO A 4 20.80 46.70 -51.32
N ASP A 5 20.85 46.08 -50.13
CA ASP A 5 21.50 46.34 -48.81
C ASP A 5 22.14 47.69 -48.37
N ARG A 6 22.22 47.79 -47.02
CA ARG A 6 23.14 48.54 -46.11
C ARG A 6 22.66 49.93 -45.63
N ALA A 7 22.96 50.44 -44.43
CA ALA A 7 23.81 50.06 -43.29
C ALA A 7 23.40 50.83 -42.00
N ALA A 8 24.00 50.42 -40.88
CA ALA A 8 23.95 50.99 -39.53
C ALA A 8 24.60 52.39 -39.38
N GLY A 9 24.28 53.10 -38.29
CA GLY A 9 24.98 54.32 -37.85
C GLY A 9 24.50 54.91 -36.50
N ASP A 10 25.21 54.56 -35.43
CA ASP A 10 25.63 55.28 -34.21
C ASP A 10 24.78 56.23 -33.32
N ARG A 11 25.13 56.16 -32.02
CA ARG A 11 24.50 56.69 -30.78
C ARG A 11 24.70 58.22 -30.55
N PRO A 12 24.13 58.80 -29.46
CA PRO A 12 24.94 58.88 -28.23
C PRO A 12 24.21 58.61 -26.90
N ALA A 13 25.02 58.24 -25.91
CA ALA A 13 24.69 57.85 -24.55
C ALA A 13 24.15 58.99 -23.67
N GLN A 14 23.13 58.70 -22.87
CA GLN A 14 22.69 59.57 -21.78
C GLN A 14 23.54 59.31 -20.52
N ARG A 15 24.11 60.39 -19.99
CA ARG A 15 24.88 60.44 -18.73
C ARG A 15 23.99 60.07 -17.53
N PRO A 16 24.48 59.33 -16.52
CA PRO A 16 23.78 59.16 -15.26
C PRO A 16 23.95 60.41 -14.38
N LEU A 17 22.83 60.98 -13.95
CA LEU A 17 22.79 62.04 -12.93
C LEU A 17 23.09 61.43 -11.55
N LEU A 18 24.25 61.79 -10.98
CA LEU A 18 24.59 61.59 -9.58
C LEU A 18 23.55 62.31 -8.68
N ARG A 19 22.76 61.54 -7.94
CA ARG A 19 21.90 62.06 -6.86
C ARG A 19 22.72 62.19 -5.58
N SER A 20 22.54 63.31 -4.87
CA SER A 20 23.32 63.69 -3.69
C SER A 20 23.07 62.79 -2.46
N PRO A 21 24.00 62.77 -1.47
CA PRO A 21 23.95 61.86 -0.32
C PRO A 21 22.81 62.11 0.69
N LEU A 22 22.01 63.15 0.51
CA LEU A 22 20.94 63.53 1.44
C LEU A 22 19.61 62.81 1.18
N CYS A 23 19.38 62.24 -0.01
CA CYS A 23 18.15 61.50 -0.30
C CYS A 23 18.14 60.04 0.19
N LEU A 24 19.30 59.45 0.51
CA LEU A 24 19.41 58.06 0.97
C LEU A 24 19.08 57.87 2.46
N ARG A 25 19.19 58.92 3.29
CA ARG A 25 18.85 58.83 4.73
C ARG A 25 17.35 58.95 5.03
N ALA A 26 16.57 59.61 4.18
CA ALA A 26 15.12 59.73 4.37
C ALA A 26 14.35 58.45 3.98
N ALA A 27 14.81 57.71 2.96
CA ALA A 27 14.20 56.46 2.52
C ALA A 27 14.38 55.32 3.56
N ALA A 28 15.55 55.22 4.20
CA ALA A 28 15.85 54.18 5.19
C ALA A 28 15.03 54.30 6.50
N VAL A 29 14.67 55.52 6.92
CA VAL A 29 13.87 55.75 8.13
C VAL A 29 12.38 55.45 7.90
N GLY A 30 11.88 55.67 6.68
CA GLY A 30 10.51 55.34 6.28
C GLY A 30 10.23 53.83 6.20
N GLU A 31 11.22 53.04 5.77
CA GLU A 31 11.08 51.60 5.60
C GLU A 31 11.18 50.83 6.94
N ALA A 32 12.00 51.32 7.88
CA ALA A 32 12.10 50.77 9.23
C ALA A 32 10.82 51.00 10.07
N ARG A 33 10.13 52.14 9.89
CA ARG A 33 8.83 52.40 10.54
C ARG A 33 7.70 51.52 9.98
N ARG A 34 7.70 51.21 8.67
CA ARG A 34 6.72 50.28 8.07
C ARG A 34 6.93 48.85 8.56
N ARG A 35 8.18 48.37 8.68
CA ARG A 35 8.48 47.02 9.19
C ARG A 35 8.10 46.82 10.67
N ARG A 36 8.27 47.85 11.53
CA ARG A 36 7.83 47.80 12.94
C ARG A 36 6.30 47.84 13.10
N GLY A 37 5.58 48.57 12.22
CA GLY A 37 4.12 48.59 12.21
C GLY A 37 3.47 47.28 11.76
N LEU A 38 4.10 46.57 10.81
CA LEU A 38 3.68 45.24 10.35
C LEU A 38 3.95 44.12 11.39
N ALA A 39 5.08 44.18 12.10
CA ALA A 39 5.40 43.21 13.15
C ALA A 39 4.46 43.30 14.37
N ARG A 40 4.01 44.51 14.73
CA ARG A 40 3.08 44.72 15.86
C ARG A 40 1.64 44.27 15.53
N LYS A 41 1.21 44.41 14.27
CA LYS A 41 -0.07 43.86 13.78
C LYS A 41 -0.06 42.33 13.68
N ALA A 42 1.09 41.71 13.39
CA ALA A 42 1.23 40.26 13.37
C ALA A 42 1.15 39.63 14.78
N SER A 43 1.72 40.27 15.81
CA SER A 43 1.65 39.79 17.19
C SER A 43 0.26 39.92 17.83
N GLU A 44 -0.49 40.99 17.51
CA GLU A 44 -1.87 41.14 18.00
C GLU A 44 -2.85 40.18 17.31
N ALA A 45 -2.64 39.89 16.02
CA ALA A 45 -3.40 38.86 15.30
C ALA A 45 -3.13 37.44 15.83
N GLN A 46 -1.88 37.13 16.23
CA GLN A 46 -1.54 35.86 16.89
C GLN A 46 -2.15 35.74 18.29
N CYS A 47 -2.16 36.81 19.10
CA CYS A 47 -2.79 36.81 20.43
C CYS A 47 -4.33 36.71 20.38
N MET A 48 -4.97 37.31 19.37
CA MET A 48 -6.42 37.17 19.13
C MET A 48 -6.80 35.77 18.60
N ALA A 49 -5.95 35.15 17.79
CA ALA A 49 -6.16 33.78 17.30
C ALA A 49 -6.03 32.71 18.40
N LEU A 50 -5.26 32.98 19.45
CA LEU A 50 -5.08 32.09 20.60
C LEU A 50 -6.20 32.19 21.65
N ARG A 51 -6.99 33.28 21.68
CA ARG A 51 -8.13 33.43 22.62
C ARG A 51 -9.48 32.93 22.08
N ARG A 52 -9.57 32.52 20.81
CA ARG A 52 -10.78 31.95 20.19
C ARG A 52 -10.71 30.44 19.93
N ARG A 53 -9.93 29.69 20.71
CA ARG A 53 -9.93 28.22 20.69
C ARG A 53 -10.33 27.67 22.06
N ARG A 54 -11.63 27.67 22.36
CA ARG A 54 -12.20 26.63 23.23
C ARG A 54 -12.51 25.44 22.34
N PRO A 55 -11.93 24.25 22.55
CA PRO A 55 -12.31 23.08 21.77
C PRO A 55 -13.73 22.69 22.16
N ARG A 56 -14.66 22.77 21.19
CA ARG A 56 -15.95 22.12 21.29
C ARG A 56 -15.68 20.64 21.03
N TRP A 57 -15.86 19.82 22.06
CA TRP A 57 -15.68 18.37 21.98
C TRP A 57 -16.63 17.79 20.93
N GLN A 58 -16.05 17.25 19.85
CA GLN A 58 -16.69 16.28 18.97
C GLN A 58 -15.72 15.12 18.86
N GLY A 59 -15.84 14.18 19.79
CA GLY A 59 -15.18 12.88 19.71
C GLY A 59 -15.91 12.03 18.67
N GLY A 60 -15.31 11.89 17.49
CA GLY A 60 -15.65 10.88 16.51
C GLY A 60 -14.35 10.21 16.09
N LEU A 61 -13.94 9.16 16.81
CA LEU A 61 -12.85 8.30 16.37
C LEU A 61 -13.34 7.47 15.18
N ILE A 62 -12.62 7.56 14.06
CA ILE A 62 -12.77 6.63 12.94
C ILE A 62 -11.63 5.64 13.08
N LEU A 63 -12.00 4.39 13.37
CA LEU A 63 -11.10 3.26 13.32
C LEU A 63 -11.14 2.69 11.90
N ASP A 64 -9.99 2.68 11.23
CA ASP A 64 -9.75 1.83 10.06
C ASP A 64 -9.52 0.41 10.59
N GLN A 65 -10.59 -0.37 10.82
CA GLN A 65 -10.49 -1.77 11.25
C GLN A 65 -10.70 -2.69 10.06
N ARG A 66 -9.63 -2.91 9.29
CA ARG A 66 -9.69 -3.74 8.09
C ARG A 66 -9.58 -5.25 8.32
N HIS A 67 -9.44 -5.73 9.56
CA HIS A 67 -9.29 -7.17 9.84
C HIS A 67 -10.06 -7.73 11.05
N GLY A 68 -11.14 -7.09 11.51
CA GLY A 68 -12.05 -7.73 12.48
C GLY A 68 -11.45 -8.17 13.82
N VAL A 69 -10.28 -7.65 14.22
CA VAL A 69 -9.69 -7.90 15.55
C VAL A 69 -9.69 -6.60 16.37
N PRO A 70 -10.40 -6.54 17.51
CA PRO A 70 -10.29 -5.41 18.43
C PRO A 70 -8.99 -5.54 19.24
N TYR A 71 -8.13 -4.52 19.21
CA TYR A 71 -7.04 -4.38 20.17
C TYR A 71 -7.25 -3.17 21.09
N PRO A 72 -7.01 -3.31 22.41
CA PRO A 72 -7.11 -2.21 23.35
C PRO A 72 -5.89 -1.28 23.20
N ILE A 73 -6.12 0.02 23.08
CA ILE A 73 -5.07 1.04 23.20
C ILE A 73 -5.21 1.67 24.58
N THR A 74 -4.23 1.42 25.45
CA THR A 74 -4.07 2.14 26.71
C THR A 74 -3.66 3.59 26.39
N VAL A 75 -4.53 4.55 26.69
CA VAL A 75 -4.21 5.98 26.56
C VAL A 75 -3.35 6.38 27.74
N ARG A 76 -2.08 6.75 27.50
CA ARG A 76 -1.27 7.49 28.47
C ARG A 76 -1.73 8.93 28.50
N GLU A 77 -2.11 9.41 29.69
CA GLU A 77 -2.36 10.84 29.94
C GLU A 77 -1.10 11.69 29.74
N PRO A 78 -1.25 12.97 29.39
CA PRO A 78 -0.13 13.90 29.31
C PRO A 78 0.21 14.42 30.71
N ALA A 79 1.37 14.03 31.25
CA ALA A 79 1.90 14.65 32.46
C ALA A 79 2.51 16.03 32.12
N THR A 80 1.81 17.09 32.54
CA THR A 80 2.39 18.41 32.77
C THR A 80 3.50 18.33 33.81
N GLY A 81 4.66 18.93 33.55
CA GLY A 81 5.84 18.79 34.40
C GLY A 81 5.83 19.63 35.68
N SER A 82 6.62 19.18 36.67
CA SER A 82 7.60 19.97 37.45
C SER A 82 7.94 19.34 38.81
N PHE A 83 9.23 19.03 39.02
CA PHE A 83 10.02 19.08 40.27
C PHE A 83 9.65 18.18 41.49
N PHE A 84 10.50 17.17 41.79
CA PHE A 84 11.47 17.14 42.92
C PHE A 84 12.03 15.71 43.16
N GLY A 85 13.36 15.60 43.33
CA GLY A 85 14.03 14.78 44.36
C GLY A 85 14.13 13.24 44.22
N PRO A 86 15.31 12.63 44.43
CA PRO A 86 15.52 11.18 44.27
C PRO A 86 15.27 10.43 45.58
N PHE A 87 14.52 9.31 45.56
CA PHE A 87 14.47 8.39 46.69
C PHE A 87 14.40 6.92 46.29
N ARG A 88 15.48 6.22 46.69
CA ARG A 88 15.62 4.81 47.12
C ARG A 88 14.37 3.93 47.02
N ALA A 89 14.47 2.84 46.25
CA ALA A 89 13.58 1.69 46.37
C ALA A 89 14.17 0.67 47.36
N GLU A 90 13.49 0.48 48.49
CA GLU A 90 13.70 -0.62 49.43
C GLU A 90 13.03 -1.92 48.95
N LYS A 91 13.70 -3.03 49.28
CA LYS A 91 13.26 -4.41 49.14
C LYS A 91 12.07 -4.71 50.07
N ARG A 92 11.18 -5.62 49.64
CA ARG A 92 10.53 -6.72 50.41
C ARG A 92 9.57 -7.45 49.49
N ALA A 93 9.25 -8.73 49.63
CA ALA A 93 9.95 -9.95 50.01
C ALA A 93 9.03 -11.08 49.54
N CYS A 94 9.62 -12.22 49.19
CA CYS A 94 8.98 -13.47 48.77
C CYS A 94 8.05 -14.06 49.86
N PRO A 95 7.29 -15.13 49.56
CA PRO A 95 7.83 -16.42 49.99
C PRO A 95 7.76 -17.55 48.94
N LEU A 96 8.74 -18.43 49.15
CA LEU A 96 9.16 -19.63 48.45
C LEU A 96 8.15 -20.80 48.59
N ALA A 97 8.18 -21.75 47.67
CA ALA A 97 8.87 -23.05 47.88
C ALA A 97 8.64 -24.03 46.71
N GLY A 98 9.74 -24.67 46.29
CA GLY A 98 9.78 -25.77 45.32
C GLY A 98 11.21 -26.01 44.85
N GLN A 99 11.97 -26.82 45.61
CA GLN A 99 13.38 -27.16 45.35
C GLN A 99 13.53 -28.33 44.37
N GLY A 100 14.64 -28.33 43.62
CA GLY A 100 15.19 -29.46 42.86
C GLY A 100 16.41 -29.02 42.03
N GLU A 101 17.62 -29.41 42.45
CA GLU A 101 18.95 -29.00 41.95
C GLU A 101 19.39 -29.75 40.65
N SER A 102 19.92 -29.04 39.63
CA SER A 102 21.32 -29.08 39.08
C SER A 102 21.58 -30.03 37.87
N PRO A 103 22.60 -29.88 36.98
CA PRO A 103 23.32 -28.72 36.40
C PRO A 103 23.35 -28.71 34.84
N ARG A 104 24.08 -27.72 34.28
CA ARG A 104 24.25 -27.28 32.87
C ARG A 104 25.11 -28.21 31.98
N GLU A 105 24.81 -28.29 30.66
CA GLU A 105 25.68 -27.99 29.48
C GLU A 105 25.08 -28.46 28.10
N PRO A 106 25.57 -27.97 26.92
CA PRO A 106 24.70 -27.53 25.80
C PRO A 106 24.49 -28.53 24.64
N LEU A 107 23.26 -28.54 24.13
CA LEU A 107 22.75 -29.40 23.05
C LEU A 107 23.02 -28.85 21.61
N LEU A 108 23.89 -27.85 21.45
CA LEU A 108 24.03 -27.09 20.20
C LEU A 108 25.11 -27.62 19.24
N GLU A 109 26.04 -28.46 19.69
CA GLU A 109 27.09 -29.01 18.81
C GLU A 109 26.68 -30.31 18.09
N ARG A 110 25.58 -30.95 18.48
CA ARG A 110 25.15 -32.24 17.90
C ARG A 110 24.23 -32.15 16.68
N ILE A 111 23.73 -30.95 16.35
CA ILE A 111 22.77 -30.76 15.25
C ILE A 111 23.47 -30.42 13.92
N VAL A 112 24.69 -29.85 13.97
CA VAL A 112 25.43 -29.46 12.76
C VAL A 112 26.11 -30.66 12.08
N GLU A 113 26.49 -31.70 12.84
CA GLU A 113 27.16 -32.88 12.30
C GLU A 113 26.22 -33.83 11.53
N LEU A 114 24.93 -33.84 11.85
CA LEU A 114 23.93 -34.69 11.18
C LEU A 114 23.42 -34.10 9.85
N TYR A 115 23.62 -32.81 9.60
CA TYR A 115 23.04 -32.13 8.44
C TYR A 115 23.94 -32.13 7.19
N LEU A 116 25.23 -32.47 7.31
CA LEU A 116 26.22 -32.38 6.22
C LEU A 116 26.59 -33.74 5.59
N ARG A 117 25.97 -34.85 6.02
CA ARG A 117 26.36 -36.19 5.57
C ARG A 117 25.52 -36.78 4.42
N GLU A 118 24.43 -36.13 4.02
CA GLU A 118 23.57 -36.66 2.96
C GLU A 118 23.17 -35.58 1.94
N ARG A 119 23.90 -35.56 0.80
CA ARG A 119 23.38 -35.46 -0.58
C ARG A 119 24.38 -34.78 -1.53
N THR A 120 25.19 -35.59 -2.20
CA THR A 120 25.69 -35.32 -3.56
C THR A 120 24.74 -35.99 -4.56
N PRO A 121 24.55 -35.38 -5.75
CA PRO A 121 25.02 -36.09 -6.93
C PRO A 121 25.73 -35.21 -7.97
N LEU A 122 26.76 -35.79 -8.60
CA LEU A 122 27.41 -35.35 -9.83
C LEU A 122 26.50 -35.63 -11.04
N VAL A 123 26.40 -34.68 -12.00
CA VAL A 123 26.35 -34.96 -13.45
C VAL A 123 27.08 -33.83 -14.21
N VAL A 124 27.83 -34.26 -15.23
CA VAL A 124 28.84 -33.62 -16.07
C VAL A 124 28.22 -32.84 -17.25
N LEU A 125 28.84 -31.75 -17.73
CA LEU A 125 29.23 -31.60 -19.17
C LEU A 125 30.01 -30.31 -19.49
N ASP A 126 31.12 -30.56 -20.21
CA ASP A 126 31.94 -29.72 -21.07
C ASP A 126 31.32 -28.44 -21.63
N LEU A 127 32.05 -27.34 -21.48
CA LEU A 127 32.40 -26.43 -22.58
C LEU A 127 33.40 -25.41 -22.04
N PHE A 128 34.68 -25.51 -22.41
CA PHE A 128 35.63 -24.40 -22.65
C PHE A 128 37.07 -24.94 -22.72
N SER A 129 37.36 -25.73 -23.74
CA SER A 129 38.72 -26.00 -24.22
C SER A 129 38.91 -25.26 -25.54
N ASN A 130 39.17 -23.95 -25.48
CA ASN A 130 39.77 -23.20 -26.59
C ASN A 130 40.13 -21.79 -26.13
N LEU A 131 41.22 -21.65 -25.37
CA LEU A 131 42.04 -20.44 -25.39
C LEU A 131 43.42 -20.71 -24.77
N SER A 132 44.24 -21.50 -25.45
CA SER A 132 45.66 -21.62 -25.13
C SER A 132 46.48 -21.54 -26.41
N ARG A 133 47.04 -20.36 -26.69
CA ARG A 133 48.33 -20.17 -27.37
C ARG A 133 48.71 -18.68 -27.34
N ARG A 134 49.97 -18.45 -26.98
CA ARG A 134 50.70 -17.18 -26.79
C ARG A 134 50.49 -16.56 -25.40
N VAL A 135 51.38 -16.91 -24.46
CA VAL A 135 52.49 -16.03 -24.02
C VAL A 135 53.54 -16.93 -23.39
N ALA A 136 54.67 -17.09 -24.08
CA ALA A 136 55.95 -17.45 -23.48
C ALA A 136 56.81 -16.19 -23.68
N ASP A 137 57.28 -15.61 -22.57
CA ASP A 137 58.61 -14.99 -22.40
C ASP A 137 58.63 -14.09 -21.14
N MET A 138 59.22 -14.66 -20.08
CA MET A 138 60.20 -14.02 -19.18
C MET A 138 59.78 -12.85 -18.23
N PRO A 139 60.60 -12.51 -17.20
CA PRO A 139 60.24 -12.84 -15.81
C PRO A 139 60.23 -11.61 -14.88
N VAL A 140 59.37 -11.60 -13.85
CA VAL A 140 59.66 -10.84 -12.62
C VAL A 140 59.13 -11.60 -11.42
N ALA A 141 60.06 -11.98 -10.55
CA ALA A 141 59.77 -12.48 -9.22
C ALA A 141 59.03 -11.40 -8.42
N LEU A 142 57.75 -11.64 -8.14
CA LEU A 142 57.02 -11.01 -7.05
C LEU A 142 56.52 -12.12 -6.14
N SER A 143 57.03 -12.09 -4.92
CA SER A 143 56.90 -13.10 -3.88
C SER A 143 55.45 -13.59 -3.71
N TYR A 144 55.29 -14.91 -3.85
CA TYR A 144 54.04 -15.67 -3.69
C TYR A 144 53.40 -15.63 -2.28
N HIS A 145 53.88 -14.77 -1.38
CA HIS A 145 53.45 -14.72 0.02
C HIS A 145 52.41 -13.63 0.34
N ALA A 146 51.97 -12.82 -0.65
CA ALA A 146 50.98 -11.76 -0.44
C ALA A 146 49.60 -12.02 -1.08
N LEU A 147 49.44 -13.01 -1.97
CA LEU A 147 48.15 -13.35 -2.59
C LEU A 147 47.39 -14.52 -1.94
N ALA A 148 48.07 -15.38 -1.17
CA ALA A 148 47.44 -16.55 -0.54
C ALA A 148 46.68 -16.25 0.78
N LYS A 149 46.66 -15.00 1.26
CA LYS A 149 45.96 -14.61 2.51
C LYS A 149 44.70 -13.77 2.30
N ARG A 150 44.24 -13.59 1.06
CA ARG A 150 42.97 -12.88 0.77
C ARG A 150 41.97 -13.69 -0.06
N ALA A 151 42.36 -14.80 -0.68
CA ALA A 151 41.45 -15.67 -1.42
C ALA A 151 40.30 -16.30 -0.58
N PRO A 152 40.47 -16.69 0.70
CA PRO A 152 39.36 -17.29 1.47
C PRO A 152 38.36 -16.26 2.01
N MET A 153 38.67 -14.95 1.91
CA MET A 153 37.79 -13.89 2.42
C MET A 153 36.74 -13.44 1.39
N TRP A 154 36.98 -13.69 0.09
CA TRP A 154 36.04 -13.34 -0.99
C TRP A 154 35.03 -14.46 -1.27
N ILE A 155 35.41 -15.74 -1.09
CA ILE A 155 34.49 -16.88 -1.24
C ILE A 155 33.51 -16.95 -0.06
N GLY A 156 33.97 -16.66 1.15
CA GLY A 156 33.10 -16.55 2.34
C GLY A 156 32.14 -15.37 2.29
N ALA A 157 32.57 -14.23 1.73
CA ALA A 157 31.70 -13.05 1.57
C ALA A 157 30.62 -13.24 0.48
N LEU A 158 30.94 -13.95 -0.61
CA LEU A 158 29.97 -14.32 -1.64
C LEU A 158 28.97 -15.39 -1.16
N ALA A 159 29.43 -16.37 -0.37
CA ALA A 159 28.55 -17.37 0.24
C ALA A 159 27.66 -16.79 1.35
N ALA A 160 28.16 -15.82 2.13
CA ALA A 160 27.37 -15.09 3.13
C ALA A 160 26.35 -14.12 2.50
N TRP A 161 26.66 -13.54 1.34
CA TRP A 161 25.68 -12.76 0.56
C TRP A 161 24.60 -13.66 -0.07
N ALA A 162 24.96 -14.84 -0.56
CA ALA A 162 24.00 -15.80 -1.08
C ALA A 162 23.11 -16.42 0.03
N ALA A 163 23.62 -16.52 1.27
CA ALA A 163 22.86 -17.05 2.41
C ALA A 163 21.96 -15.99 3.10
N LEU A 164 22.21 -14.70 2.91
CA LEU A 164 21.34 -13.61 3.38
C LEU A 164 20.25 -13.23 2.36
N ALA A 165 20.41 -13.60 1.09
CA ALA A 165 19.32 -13.63 0.13
C ALA A 165 18.51 -14.92 0.34
N SER A 166 17.70 -14.96 1.42
CA SER A 166 16.66 -15.98 1.52
C SER A 166 15.83 -15.93 0.24
N PRO A 167 15.66 -17.04 -0.51
CA PRO A 167 14.77 -17.01 -1.65
C PRO A 167 13.36 -16.71 -1.13
N ALA A 168 12.88 -15.50 -1.42
CA ALA A 168 11.54 -14.99 -1.12
C ALA A 168 10.42 -15.89 -1.70
N ALA A 169 10.76 -16.90 -2.50
CA ALA A 169 9.86 -17.97 -2.91
C ALA A 169 9.24 -18.75 -1.73
N GLY A 170 9.91 -18.81 -0.57
CA GLY A 170 9.45 -19.62 0.57
C GLY A 170 8.49 -18.94 1.55
N GLN A 171 8.23 -17.64 1.41
CA GLN A 171 7.52 -16.87 2.46
C GLN A 171 6.00 -17.02 2.46
N PHE A 172 5.41 -17.43 1.34
CA PHE A 172 3.95 -17.54 1.20
C PHE A 172 3.40 -18.90 1.66
N ARG A 173 4.07 -19.57 2.61
CA ARG A 173 3.73 -20.93 3.08
C ARG A 173 2.51 -21.03 4.01
N GLN A 174 1.76 -19.95 4.21
CA GLN A 174 0.50 -20.03 4.95
C GLN A 174 -0.56 -20.73 4.08
N ALA A 175 -1.34 -21.64 4.69
CA ALA A 175 -2.37 -22.38 3.99
C ALA A 175 -3.28 -21.42 3.21
N PRO A 176 -3.40 -21.56 1.88
CA PRO A 176 -4.16 -20.62 1.10
C PRO A 176 -5.65 -20.68 1.50
N PRO A 177 -6.38 -19.55 1.45
CA PRO A 177 -7.85 -19.60 1.46
C PRO A 177 -8.30 -20.56 0.37
N GLU A 178 -9.33 -21.40 0.58
CA GLU A 178 -9.77 -22.45 -0.36
C GLU A 178 -9.62 -22.04 -1.85
N GLU A 179 -8.46 -22.33 -2.43
CA GLU A 179 -8.14 -21.96 -3.80
C GLU A 179 -8.93 -22.89 -4.70
N GLY A 180 -9.61 -22.32 -5.69
CA GLY A 180 -10.28 -23.11 -6.72
C GLY A 180 -9.38 -23.34 -7.93
N THR A 181 -9.82 -24.22 -8.82
CA THR A 181 -9.10 -24.48 -10.06
C THR A 181 -9.46 -23.40 -11.09
N PRO A 182 -8.50 -22.63 -11.64
CA PRO A 182 -8.77 -21.69 -12.73
C PRO A 182 -9.48 -22.35 -13.92
N GLY A 183 -10.45 -21.65 -14.50
CA GLY A 183 -11.35 -22.14 -15.53
C GLY A 183 -12.66 -22.73 -15.01
N GLN A 184 -12.80 -22.92 -13.69
CA GLN A 184 -14.04 -23.38 -13.07
C GLN A 184 -14.92 -22.23 -12.59
N GLU A 185 -16.20 -22.54 -12.45
CA GLU A 185 -17.15 -21.66 -11.77
C GLU A 185 -17.41 -22.14 -10.34
N VAL A 186 -17.46 -21.20 -9.41
CA VAL A 186 -17.72 -21.47 -8.00
C VAL A 186 -18.82 -20.53 -7.53
N THR A 187 -19.83 -21.07 -6.86
CA THR A 187 -20.91 -20.29 -6.23
C THR A 187 -20.78 -20.38 -4.73
N ARG A 188 -20.78 -19.23 -4.04
CA ARG A 188 -20.72 -19.16 -2.57
C ARG A 188 -21.71 -18.13 -2.05
N LEU A 189 -22.26 -18.40 -0.87
CA LEU A 189 -23.04 -17.43 -0.12
C LEU A 189 -22.11 -16.61 0.78
N TRP A 190 -22.34 -15.30 0.84
CA TRP A 190 -21.56 -14.36 1.65
C TRP A 190 -22.49 -13.44 2.44
N GLN A 191 -22.29 -13.36 3.75
CA GLN A 191 -22.96 -12.39 4.62
C GLN A 191 -22.14 -11.11 4.66
N ILE A 192 -22.74 -10.00 4.25
CA ILE A 192 -22.08 -8.70 4.23
C ILE A 192 -23.00 -7.65 4.84
N GLY A 193 -22.45 -6.85 5.75
CA GLY A 193 -23.19 -5.77 6.37
C GLY A 193 -22.56 -5.27 7.66
N MET A 194 -23.39 -4.77 8.56
CA MET A 194 -22.94 -4.25 9.84
C MET A 194 -23.93 -4.57 10.96
N ILE A 195 -23.39 -4.70 12.15
CA ILE A 195 -24.11 -4.68 13.42
C ILE A 195 -23.70 -3.39 14.12
N VAL A 196 -24.65 -2.60 14.59
CA VAL A 196 -24.43 -1.27 15.18
C VAL A 196 -24.97 -1.26 16.60
N THR A 197 -24.15 -0.85 17.54
CA THR A 197 -24.51 -0.79 18.97
C THR A 197 -24.36 0.63 19.48
N ALA A 198 -25.33 1.12 20.25
CA ALA A 198 -25.29 2.43 20.88
C ALA A 198 -24.82 2.30 22.34
N GLU A 199 -23.61 2.75 22.66
CA GLU A 199 -23.03 2.67 24.00
C GLU A 199 -23.11 4.01 24.73
N GLY A 200 -23.47 4.01 26.02
CA GLY A 200 -23.42 5.20 26.87
C GLY A 200 -24.40 6.33 26.50
N GLY A 201 -25.30 6.11 25.53
CA GLY A 201 -26.31 7.07 25.10
C GLY A 201 -27.03 6.62 23.84
N GLY A 202 -28.21 7.20 23.58
CA GLY A 202 -28.98 6.90 22.38
C GLY A 202 -28.53 7.71 21.15
N PHE A 203 -28.96 7.26 19.98
CA PHE A 203 -28.65 7.88 18.69
C PHE A 203 -29.88 7.91 17.78
N ARG A 204 -29.93 8.87 16.86
CA ARG A 204 -30.91 8.96 15.79
C ARG A 204 -30.28 9.28 14.44
N ALA A 205 -31.02 9.08 13.37
CA ALA A 205 -30.59 9.34 11.99
C ALA A 205 -29.23 8.70 11.70
N ILE A 206 -29.09 7.42 12.10
CA ILE A 206 -27.85 6.68 11.96
C ILE A 206 -27.75 6.21 10.51
N LYS A 207 -26.59 6.44 9.90
CA LYS A 207 -26.29 6.05 8.54
C LYS A 207 -24.96 5.31 8.51
N GLY A 208 -25.00 4.11 7.97
CA GLY A 208 -23.82 3.27 7.73
C GLY A 208 -23.58 3.05 6.24
N THR A 209 -22.34 2.76 5.87
CA THR A 209 -21.99 2.33 4.52
C THR A 209 -21.02 1.16 4.53
N VAL A 210 -21.25 0.16 3.68
CA VAL A 210 -20.38 -1.03 3.49
C VAL A 210 -20.18 -1.29 2.00
N ALA A 211 -18.96 -1.61 1.57
CA ALA A 211 -18.74 -2.08 0.20
C ALA A 211 -19.34 -3.48 0.02
N VAL A 212 -20.08 -3.69 -1.06
CA VAL A 212 -20.75 -4.96 -1.37
C VAL A 212 -20.42 -5.41 -2.79
N PRO A 213 -20.43 -6.73 -3.07
CA PRO A 213 -20.15 -7.22 -4.41
C PRO A 213 -21.20 -6.72 -5.40
N MET A 214 -20.84 -6.59 -6.67
CA MET A 214 -21.73 -6.34 -7.82
C MET A 214 -21.33 -7.23 -8.99
N ASP A 215 -21.94 -7.04 -10.16
CA ASP A 215 -21.60 -7.82 -11.36
C ASP A 215 -20.31 -7.30 -12.01
N TRP A 216 -19.47 -8.24 -12.44
CA TRP A 216 -18.29 -8.04 -13.30
C TRP A 216 -18.26 -9.14 -14.36
N PRO A 217 -17.44 -9.05 -15.43
CA PRO A 217 -17.38 -10.11 -16.44
C PRO A 217 -17.22 -11.52 -15.84
N GLU A 218 -16.38 -11.65 -14.83
CA GLU A 218 -16.07 -12.90 -14.10
C GLU A 218 -16.89 -13.13 -12.82
N GLN A 219 -17.88 -12.27 -12.52
CA GLN A 219 -18.68 -12.37 -11.30
C GLN A 219 -20.16 -12.03 -11.54
N ARG A 220 -21.07 -12.83 -10.98
CA ARG A 220 -22.51 -12.52 -10.90
C ARG A 220 -22.99 -12.55 -9.46
N VAL A 221 -23.84 -11.60 -9.09
CA VAL A 221 -24.26 -11.38 -7.70
C VAL A 221 -25.77 -11.26 -7.59
N ARG A 222 -26.34 -12.03 -6.67
CA ARG A 222 -27.76 -11.96 -6.31
C ARG A 222 -27.92 -11.80 -4.81
N VAL A 223 -28.84 -10.93 -4.39
CA VAL A 223 -29.27 -10.89 -2.98
C VAL A 223 -30.24 -12.05 -2.75
N VAL A 224 -29.96 -12.89 -1.76
CA VAL A 224 -30.80 -14.08 -1.46
C VAL A 224 -31.48 -14.01 -0.10
N ARG A 225 -30.91 -13.29 0.87
CA ARG A 225 -31.50 -13.11 2.20
C ARG A 225 -31.15 -11.72 2.76
N SER A 226 -32.07 -11.13 3.51
CA SER A 226 -31.80 -9.94 4.33
C SER A 226 -32.20 -10.23 5.77
N ASP A 227 -31.33 -9.85 6.69
CA ASP A 227 -31.44 -10.06 8.13
C ASP A 227 -31.23 -8.69 8.78
N LEU A 228 -32.35 -7.97 8.88
CA LEU A 228 -32.43 -6.57 9.30
C LEU A 228 -33.22 -6.47 10.60
N SER A 229 -32.74 -5.67 11.54
CA SER A 229 -33.54 -5.29 12.72
C SER A 229 -34.78 -4.47 12.30
N PRO A 230 -35.81 -4.37 13.16
CA PRO A 230 -36.98 -3.52 12.89
C PRO A 230 -36.58 -2.10 12.49
N ASP A 231 -37.32 -1.52 11.53
CA ASP A 231 -37.14 -0.18 10.98
C ASP A 231 -35.78 0.12 10.28
N VAL A 232 -34.87 -0.86 10.24
CA VAL A 232 -33.62 -0.75 9.50
C VAL A 232 -33.89 -0.94 8.02
N THR A 233 -33.37 -0.01 7.21
CA THR A 233 -33.47 -0.09 5.75
C THR A 233 -32.10 -0.11 5.11
N VAL A 234 -32.00 -0.80 3.97
CA VAL A 234 -30.79 -0.84 3.14
C VAL A 234 -31.12 -0.38 1.73
N ARG A 235 -30.23 0.40 1.13
CA ARG A 235 -30.25 0.72 -0.31
C ARG A 235 -28.87 0.54 -0.91
N TYR A 236 -28.80 0.38 -2.22
CA TYR A 236 -27.53 0.21 -2.94
C TYR A 236 -27.23 1.42 -3.80
N GLU A 237 -25.96 1.82 -3.84
CA GLU A 237 -25.46 2.89 -4.69
C GLU A 237 -24.25 2.38 -5.46
N THR A 238 -24.35 2.36 -6.79
CA THR A 238 -23.25 1.98 -7.67
C THR A 238 -22.37 3.21 -7.93
N ILE A 239 -21.09 3.09 -7.62
CA ILE A 239 -20.08 4.12 -7.84
C ILE A 239 -19.41 3.82 -9.18
N LYS A 240 -19.89 4.45 -10.25
CA LYS A 240 -19.42 4.25 -11.63
C LYS A 240 -19.36 2.76 -11.99
N ASP A 241 -18.24 2.30 -12.54
CA ASP A 241 -17.91 0.92 -12.88
C ASP A 241 -16.89 0.31 -11.89
N VAL A 242 -16.68 0.96 -10.73
CA VAL A 242 -15.61 0.57 -9.79
C VAL A 242 -16.10 -0.22 -8.59
N ALA A 243 -17.26 0.11 -8.02
CA ALA A 243 -17.75 -0.53 -6.79
C ALA A 243 -19.25 -0.30 -6.57
N ARG A 244 -19.84 -1.09 -5.66
CA ARG A 244 -21.20 -0.88 -5.14
C ARG A 244 -21.15 -0.73 -3.63
N GLN A 245 -21.90 0.22 -3.09
CA GLN A 245 -21.99 0.49 -1.67
C GLN A 245 -23.40 0.21 -1.17
N MET A 246 -23.51 -0.56 -0.09
CA MET A 246 -24.73 -0.71 0.67
C MET A 246 -24.81 0.42 1.70
N ILE A 247 -25.92 1.13 1.70
CA ILE A 247 -26.21 2.24 2.59
C ILE A 247 -27.27 1.77 3.57
N VAL A 248 -26.87 1.67 4.84
CA VAL A 248 -27.70 1.26 5.96
C VAL A 248 -28.29 2.50 6.61
N SER A 249 -29.59 2.53 6.86
CA SER A 249 -30.27 3.60 7.60
C SER A 249 -30.98 3.01 8.81
N ILE A 250 -30.62 3.48 10.00
CA ILE A 250 -31.23 3.07 11.27
C ILE A 250 -31.85 4.34 11.89
N PRO A 251 -33.19 4.41 12.03
CA PRO A 251 -33.86 5.64 12.47
C PRO A 251 -33.43 6.09 13.87
N ALA A 252 -33.38 5.17 14.82
CA ALA A 252 -32.93 5.40 16.18
C ALA A 252 -32.40 4.13 16.85
N LEU A 253 -31.55 4.31 17.86
CA LEU A 253 -31.14 3.30 18.82
C LEU A 253 -31.14 3.92 20.22
N GLY A 254 -31.78 3.27 21.16
CA GLY A 254 -31.67 3.54 22.60
C GLY A 254 -30.29 3.16 23.15
N ALA A 255 -29.99 3.62 24.37
CA ALA A 255 -28.72 3.27 25.02
C ALA A 255 -28.67 1.75 25.32
N GLY A 256 -27.61 1.09 24.89
CA GLY A 256 -27.41 -0.35 25.00
C GLY A 256 -28.10 -1.15 23.89
N GLU A 257 -28.88 -0.52 23.01
CA GLU A 257 -29.54 -1.23 21.92
C GLU A 257 -28.59 -1.53 20.76
N GLU A 258 -28.93 -2.59 20.04
CA GLU A 258 -28.22 -3.06 18.86
C GLU A 258 -29.18 -3.17 17.67
N ALA A 259 -28.72 -2.75 16.50
CA ALA A 259 -29.39 -2.96 15.23
C ALA A 259 -28.48 -3.70 14.26
N LYS A 260 -29.07 -4.63 13.52
CA LYS A 260 -28.42 -5.46 12.52
C LYS A 260 -28.86 -5.05 11.13
N ALA A 261 -27.91 -5.00 10.21
CA ALA A 261 -28.14 -4.83 8.78
C ALA A 261 -27.23 -5.78 8.01
N ILE A 262 -27.60 -7.06 7.93
CA ILE A 262 -26.82 -8.08 7.23
C ILE A 262 -27.59 -8.56 6.01
N VAL A 263 -26.91 -8.56 4.85
CA VAL A 263 -27.46 -9.09 3.61
C VAL A 263 -26.62 -10.28 3.18
N THR A 264 -27.28 -11.37 2.80
CA THR A 264 -26.64 -12.54 2.21
C THR A 264 -26.68 -12.44 0.69
N PHE A 265 -25.50 -12.46 0.08
CA PHE A 265 -25.28 -12.44 -1.35
C PHE A 265 -24.88 -13.84 -1.82
N GLU A 266 -25.57 -14.35 -2.84
CA GLU A 266 -25.06 -15.43 -3.67
C GLU A 266 -24.12 -14.84 -4.70
N VAL A 267 -22.88 -15.31 -4.71
CA VAL A 267 -21.83 -14.85 -5.62
C VAL A 267 -21.34 -16.02 -6.44
N ARG A 268 -21.61 -15.99 -7.74
CA ARG A 268 -21.04 -16.90 -8.73
C ARG A 268 -19.79 -16.25 -9.31
N ARG A 269 -18.66 -16.94 -9.19
CA ARG A 269 -17.33 -16.53 -9.68
C ARG A 269 -16.88 -17.46 -10.78
N PHE A 270 -16.44 -16.89 -11.90
CA PHE A 270 -15.59 -17.59 -12.85
C PHE A 270 -14.12 -17.35 -12.46
N LEU A 271 -13.40 -18.42 -12.11
CA LEU A 271 -11.99 -18.33 -11.74
C LEU A 271 -11.17 -18.17 -13.01
N GLN A 272 -10.58 -16.99 -13.23
CA GLN A 272 -9.94 -16.67 -14.50
C GLN A 272 -8.73 -17.57 -14.75
N LYS A 273 -8.69 -18.20 -15.93
CA LYS A 273 -7.54 -18.96 -16.43
C LYS A 273 -6.56 -18.02 -17.15
N ALA A 274 -5.27 -18.32 -17.04
CA ALA A 274 -4.26 -17.70 -17.89
C ALA A 274 -4.55 -17.97 -19.38
N PRO A 275 -4.23 -17.02 -20.28
CA PRO A 275 -4.36 -17.25 -21.71
C PRO A 275 -3.46 -18.40 -22.16
N GLU A 276 -3.90 -19.15 -23.17
CA GLU A 276 -3.15 -20.29 -23.71
C GLU A 276 -1.88 -19.85 -24.46
N ASP A 277 -2.00 -18.76 -25.22
CA ASP A 277 -0.86 -18.08 -25.84
C ASP A 277 -0.80 -16.62 -25.36
N PRO A 278 0.00 -16.32 -24.33
CA PRO A 278 0.18 -14.95 -23.85
C PRO A 278 1.03 -14.06 -24.79
N SER A 279 1.77 -14.65 -25.73
CA SER A 279 2.73 -13.91 -26.55
C SER A 279 2.05 -12.98 -27.58
N VAL A 280 0.78 -13.25 -27.90
CA VAL A 280 -0.03 -12.45 -28.82
C VAL A 280 -0.44 -11.09 -28.25
N PHE A 281 -0.33 -10.91 -26.93
CA PHE A 281 -0.77 -9.67 -26.28
C PHE A 281 0.30 -8.58 -26.38
N SER A 282 -0.15 -7.36 -26.65
CA SER A 282 0.69 -6.17 -26.74
C SER A 282 0.21 -5.08 -25.79
N LEU A 283 1.07 -4.07 -25.58
CA LEU A 283 0.70 -2.90 -24.80
C LEU A 283 -0.35 -2.08 -25.57
N PRO A 284 -1.39 -1.56 -24.89
CA PRO A 284 -2.32 -0.66 -25.54
C PRO A 284 -1.59 0.63 -25.97
N ALA A 285 -1.97 1.18 -27.12
CA ALA A 285 -1.52 2.51 -27.56
C ALA A 285 -2.13 3.68 -26.72
N ALA A 286 -2.53 3.38 -25.48
CA ALA A 286 -3.20 4.31 -24.59
C ALA A 286 -2.23 5.31 -23.97
N ARG A 287 -2.66 6.57 -23.90
CA ARG A 287 -1.93 7.64 -23.21
C ARG A 287 -2.60 7.94 -21.88
N ARG A 288 -1.91 8.66 -20.99
CA ARG A 288 -2.49 9.15 -19.72
C ARG A 288 -3.74 10.03 -19.92
N SER A 289 -3.91 10.61 -21.09
CA SER A 289 -5.09 11.39 -21.49
C SER A 289 -6.27 10.55 -21.97
N ASP A 290 -6.09 9.24 -22.18
CA ASP A 290 -7.16 8.33 -22.57
C ASP A 290 -8.25 8.29 -21.48
N ALA A 291 -9.52 8.41 -21.88
CA ALA A 291 -10.61 8.48 -20.93
C ALA A 291 -10.81 7.18 -20.14
N LYS A 292 -10.56 6.02 -20.76
CA LYS A 292 -10.80 4.70 -20.17
C LYS A 292 -9.56 4.17 -19.44
N LEU A 293 -8.39 4.26 -20.06
CA LEU A 293 -7.15 3.69 -19.53
C LEU A 293 -6.24 4.71 -18.85
N GLY A 294 -6.40 6.01 -19.13
CA GLY A 294 -5.62 7.08 -18.52
C GLY A 294 -5.69 7.15 -16.99
N PRO A 295 -6.84 6.90 -16.32
CA PRO A 295 -6.89 6.75 -14.87
C PRO A 295 -5.97 5.66 -14.32
N PHE A 296 -5.78 4.57 -15.07
CA PHE A 296 -4.96 3.42 -14.69
C PHE A 296 -3.49 3.53 -15.14
N LEU A 297 -3.09 4.69 -15.66
CA LEU A 297 -1.71 5.05 -16.02
C LEU A 297 -1.14 6.20 -15.17
N ARG A 298 -1.99 6.80 -14.32
CA ARG A 298 -1.65 7.94 -13.45
C ARG A 298 -1.38 7.47 -12.02
N PRO A 299 -0.65 8.26 -11.22
CA PRO A 299 -0.56 8.04 -9.78
C PRO A 299 -1.95 8.09 -9.12
N SER A 300 -2.10 7.35 -8.04
CA SER A 300 -3.30 7.34 -7.19
C SER A 300 -2.88 7.09 -5.72
N PRO A 301 -3.78 7.20 -4.73
CA PRO A 301 -3.43 6.97 -3.34
C PRO A 301 -2.67 5.65 -3.14
N TYR A 302 -1.50 5.73 -2.49
CA TYR A 302 -0.54 4.63 -2.26
C TYR A 302 0.18 4.08 -3.50
N ILE A 303 -0.10 4.62 -4.69
CA ILE A 303 0.47 4.15 -5.97
C ILE A 303 1.22 5.32 -6.61
N GLU A 304 2.39 5.65 -6.09
CA GLU A 304 3.21 6.78 -6.50
C GLU A 304 4.00 6.49 -7.80
N SER A 305 3.30 6.13 -8.88
CA SER A 305 3.90 5.64 -10.14
C SER A 305 4.78 6.65 -10.91
N THR A 306 4.84 7.90 -10.47
CA THR A 306 5.71 8.95 -11.03
C THR A 306 6.84 9.36 -10.09
N ALA A 307 6.96 8.72 -8.91
CA ALA A 307 8.10 8.91 -8.04
C ALA A 307 9.38 8.45 -8.74
N GLN A 308 10.48 9.18 -8.53
CA GLN A 308 11.73 8.96 -9.26
C GLN A 308 12.27 7.55 -9.03
N GLU A 309 12.22 7.08 -7.79
CA GLU A 309 12.69 5.76 -7.36
C GLU A 309 11.90 4.63 -8.04
N ILE A 310 10.58 4.81 -8.19
CA ILE A 310 9.71 3.86 -8.89
C ILE A 310 10.05 3.84 -10.39
N VAL A 311 10.21 5.01 -11.01
CA VAL A 311 10.55 5.11 -12.44
C VAL A 311 11.92 4.51 -12.73
N GLU A 312 12.89 4.71 -11.86
CA GLU A 312 14.24 4.15 -11.98
C GLU A 312 14.25 2.63 -11.79
N ALA A 313 13.51 2.10 -10.81
CA ALA A 313 13.34 0.66 -10.63
C ALA A 313 12.66 0.04 -11.86
N ALA A 314 11.55 0.62 -12.30
CA ALA A 314 10.80 0.17 -13.46
C ALA A 314 11.64 0.12 -14.76
N ARG A 315 12.57 1.06 -14.95
CA ARG A 315 13.45 1.08 -16.13
C ARG A 315 14.41 -0.12 -16.20
N LYS A 316 14.80 -0.66 -15.04
CA LYS A 316 15.78 -1.75 -14.94
C LYS A 316 15.14 -3.14 -15.08
N ILE A 317 13.85 -3.25 -14.82
CA ILE A 317 13.14 -4.53 -14.79
C ILE A 317 12.69 -4.94 -16.20
N GLY A 318 13.03 -6.16 -16.60
CA GLY A 318 12.57 -6.78 -17.84
C GLY A 318 13.05 -6.10 -19.13
N VAL A 319 14.27 -5.54 -19.13
CA VAL A 319 14.89 -4.90 -20.31
C VAL A 319 15.21 -5.93 -21.41
N ASP A 320 15.48 -7.17 -21.02
CA ASP A 320 15.75 -8.32 -21.86
C ASP A 320 14.47 -8.98 -22.42
N LYS A 321 13.28 -8.56 -21.98
CA LYS A 321 12.01 -9.20 -22.33
C LYS A 321 11.44 -8.64 -23.63
N SER A 322 10.96 -9.56 -24.47
CA SER A 322 10.56 -9.26 -25.84
C SER A 322 9.08 -8.91 -25.96
N THR A 323 8.22 -9.59 -25.18
CA THR A 323 6.76 -9.41 -25.24
C THR A 323 6.24 -8.54 -24.11
N ALA A 324 5.05 -7.96 -24.31
CA ALA A 324 4.39 -7.19 -23.25
C ALA A 324 4.07 -8.07 -22.03
N TRP A 325 3.69 -9.32 -22.25
CA TRP A 325 3.42 -10.28 -21.18
C TRP A 325 4.66 -10.54 -20.32
N GLU A 326 5.79 -10.89 -20.95
CA GLU A 326 7.05 -11.13 -20.25
C GLU A 326 7.53 -9.90 -19.47
N GLN A 327 7.30 -8.69 -19.99
CA GLN A 327 7.64 -7.46 -19.27
C GLN A 327 6.83 -7.29 -17.98
N VAL A 328 5.52 -7.60 -18.01
CA VAL A 328 4.68 -7.55 -16.82
C VAL A 328 5.03 -8.69 -15.86
N GLU A 329 5.30 -9.88 -16.37
CA GLU A 329 5.71 -11.03 -15.54
C GLU A 329 7.04 -10.75 -14.84
N ALA A 330 8.00 -10.10 -15.50
CA ALA A 330 9.23 -9.67 -14.87
C ALA A 330 8.99 -8.67 -13.72
N VAL A 331 8.02 -7.76 -13.84
CA VAL A 331 7.62 -6.87 -12.73
C VAL A 331 6.98 -7.67 -11.60
N TYR A 332 6.12 -8.63 -11.93
CA TYR A 332 5.46 -9.51 -10.96
C TYR A 332 6.48 -10.31 -10.15
N ASP A 333 7.42 -10.97 -10.83
CA ASP A 333 8.46 -11.78 -10.22
C ASP A 333 9.38 -10.92 -9.36
N TRP A 334 9.80 -9.78 -9.88
CA TRP A 334 10.67 -8.86 -9.17
C TRP A 334 10.04 -8.34 -7.87
N VAL A 335 8.75 -7.99 -7.87
CA VAL A 335 8.06 -7.55 -6.63
C VAL A 335 8.01 -8.67 -5.59
N ARG A 336 7.71 -9.90 -6.03
CA ARG A 336 7.65 -11.08 -5.14
C ARG A 336 9.01 -11.47 -4.58
N GLU A 337 10.08 -11.20 -5.31
CA GLU A 337 11.46 -11.40 -4.88
C GLU A 337 11.93 -10.27 -3.95
N LYS A 338 11.58 -9.02 -4.29
CA LYS A 338 12.04 -7.81 -3.61
C LYS A 338 11.39 -7.59 -2.25
N ILE A 339 10.10 -7.96 -2.12
CA ILE A 339 9.31 -7.67 -0.93
C ILE A 339 9.17 -8.92 -0.06
N GLU A 340 9.64 -8.81 1.18
CA GLU A 340 9.37 -9.76 2.25
C GLU A 340 7.93 -9.57 2.75
N PHE A 341 7.13 -10.64 2.71
CA PHE A 341 5.74 -10.63 3.14
C PHE A 341 5.67 -10.59 4.66
N GLU A 342 5.09 -9.51 5.17
CA GLU A 342 4.80 -9.34 6.58
C GLU A 342 3.32 -8.99 6.75
N ASP A 343 2.56 -9.90 7.36
CA ASP A 343 1.17 -9.59 7.74
C ASP A 343 1.18 -8.50 8.81
N ASN A 344 0.85 -7.29 8.39
CA ASN A 344 0.80 -6.11 9.25
C ASN A 344 -0.43 -6.12 10.19
N ARG A 345 -1.29 -7.14 10.11
CA ARG A 345 -2.52 -7.33 10.89
C ARG A 345 -3.48 -6.14 10.84
N GLY A 346 -3.56 -5.48 9.69
CA GLY A 346 -4.33 -4.23 9.53
C GLY A 346 -3.61 -3.01 10.08
N GLY A 347 -2.28 -3.02 10.04
CA GLY A 347 -1.44 -1.86 10.32
C GLY A 347 -1.66 -0.73 9.30
N THR A 348 -0.95 0.39 9.50
CA THR A 348 -1.04 1.52 8.56
C THR A 348 -0.48 1.10 7.20
N VAL A 349 -1.34 1.09 6.18
CA VAL A 349 -0.94 0.84 4.79
C VAL A 349 0.10 1.87 4.34
N LYS A 350 1.18 1.36 3.74
CA LYS A 350 2.27 2.13 3.17
C LYS A 350 2.10 2.31 1.66
N GLY A 351 2.64 3.40 1.13
CA GLY A 351 2.69 3.65 -0.32
C GLY A 351 3.73 2.78 -1.01
N ALA A 352 3.64 2.66 -2.34
CA ALA A 352 4.58 1.93 -3.18
C ALA A 352 6.04 2.36 -2.98
N VAL A 353 6.29 3.66 -2.79
CA VAL A 353 7.65 4.18 -2.51
C VAL A 353 8.19 3.66 -1.19
N ALA A 354 7.37 3.66 -0.14
CA ALA A 354 7.77 3.14 1.17
C ALA A 354 7.98 1.62 1.12
N ALA A 355 7.09 0.88 0.45
CA ALA A 355 7.27 -0.55 0.22
C ALA A 355 8.58 -0.88 -0.52
N LEU A 356 8.91 -0.10 -1.55
CA LEU A 356 10.17 -0.23 -2.30
C LEU A 356 11.40 0.01 -1.41
N ALA A 357 11.35 1.01 -0.53
CA ALA A 357 12.45 1.38 0.35
C ALA A 357 12.65 0.36 1.49
N ASP A 358 11.58 -0.04 2.16
CA ASP A 358 11.63 -0.93 3.32
C ASP A 358 11.83 -2.40 2.93
N GLY A 359 11.43 -2.79 1.71
CA GLY A 359 11.49 -4.17 1.24
C GLY A 359 10.51 -5.11 1.95
N ARG A 360 9.49 -4.57 2.63
CA ARG A 360 8.55 -5.31 3.48
C ARG A 360 7.13 -4.79 3.35
N GLY A 361 6.15 -5.69 3.32
CA GLY A 361 4.74 -5.34 3.35
C GLY A 361 3.81 -6.53 3.12
N ASP A 362 2.51 -6.27 3.18
CA ASP A 362 1.48 -7.30 2.96
C ASP A 362 0.92 -7.22 1.52
N CYS A 363 -0.29 -7.76 1.32
CA CYS A 363 -0.99 -7.70 0.04
C CYS A 363 -1.22 -6.27 -0.47
N ASP A 364 -1.42 -5.27 0.40
CA ASP A 364 -1.66 -3.89 0.04
C ASP A 364 -0.40 -3.24 -0.56
N GLU A 365 0.75 -3.39 0.10
CA GLU A 365 2.03 -2.84 -0.34
C GLU A 365 2.53 -3.53 -1.62
N MET A 366 2.49 -4.86 -1.67
CA MET A 366 2.92 -5.62 -2.84
C MET A 366 2.08 -5.28 -4.08
N THR A 367 0.75 -5.19 -3.91
CA THR A 367 -0.16 -4.77 -4.98
C THR A 367 0.13 -3.33 -5.43
N SER A 368 0.34 -2.42 -4.48
CA SER A 368 0.63 -1.01 -4.79
C SER A 368 1.93 -0.85 -5.56
N LEU A 369 3.00 -1.54 -5.14
CA LEU A 369 4.30 -1.49 -5.80
C LEU A 369 4.23 -2.09 -7.21
N PHE A 370 3.59 -3.25 -7.38
CA PHE A 370 3.40 -3.85 -8.70
C PHE A 370 2.70 -2.89 -9.66
N ILE A 371 1.59 -2.28 -9.23
CA ILE A 371 0.83 -1.34 -10.06
C ILE A 371 1.68 -0.10 -10.37
N ALA A 372 2.41 0.43 -9.38
CA ALA A 372 3.23 1.62 -9.56
C ALA A 372 4.33 1.40 -10.63
N LEU A 373 5.00 0.23 -10.59
CA LEU A 373 6.00 -0.18 -11.57
C LEU A 373 5.40 -0.40 -12.96
N CYS A 374 4.26 -1.08 -13.05
CA CYS A 374 3.53 -1.26 -14.31
C CYS A 374 3.17 0.08 -14.95
N ARG A 375 2.58 1.00 -14.17
CA ARG A 375 2.20 2.35 -14.63
C ARG A 375 3.40 3.19 -15.04
N ALA A 376 4.55 3.04 -14.36
CA ALA A 376 5.80 3.69 -14.74
C ALA A 376 6.34 3.18 -16.10
N LYS A 377 6.08 1.92 -16.45
CA LYS A 377 6.36 1.33 -17.77
C LYS A 377 5.28 1.63 -18.84
N GLY A 378 4.23 2.39 -18.51
CA GLY A 378 3.13 2.67 -19.43
C GLY A 378 2.11 1.54 -19.56
N ILE A 379 2.10 0.60 -18.62
CA ILE A 379 1.18 -0.54 -18.59
C ILE A 379 -0.01 -0.16 -17.69
N PRO A 380 -1.25 -0.10 -18.20
CA PRO A 380 -2.39 0.21 -17.34
C PRO A 380 -2.60 -0.92 -16.34
N ALA A 381 -2.67 -0.57 -15.06
CA ALA A 381 -2.83 -1.52 -13.97
C ALA A 381 -3.74 -0.95 -12.88
N ARG A 382 -4.48 -1.80 -12.16
CA ARG A 382 -5.44 -1.40 -11.14
C ARG A 382 -5.51 -2.37 -9.97
N THR A 383 -5.95 -1.89 -8.81
CA THR A 383 -6.22 -2.76 -7.65
C THR A 383 -7.58 -3.45 -7.78
N VAL A 384 -7.68 -4.70 -7.34
CA VAL A 384 -8.93 -5.41 -7.08
C VAL A 384 -9.00 -5.74 -5.59
N ARG A 385 -10.10 -5.34 -4.94
CA ARG A 385 -10.35 -5.62 -3.51
C ARG A 385 -11.30 -6.80 -3.39
N VAL A 386 -10.92 -7.74 -2.53
CA VAL A 386 -11.78 -8.84 -2.05
C VAL A 386 -11.79 -8.81 -0.51
N PRO A 387 -12.65 -9.59 0.17
CA PRO A 387 -12.62 -9.69 1.63
C PRO A 387 -11.22 -10.06 2.16
N GLY A 388 -10.66 -9.21 3.02
CA GLY A 388 -9.39 -9.42 3.71
C GLY A 388 -8.16 -9.51 2.80
N HIS A 389 -8.23 -9.08 1.54
CA HIS A 389 -7.10 -9.13 0.61
C HIS A 389 -7.28 -8.19 -0.58
N CYS A 390 -6.19 -7.88 -1.27
CA CYS A 390 -6.25 -7.25 -2.57
C CYS A 390 -5.18 -7.82 -3.52
N TYR A 391 -5.44 -7.70 -4.81
CA TYR A 391 -4.51 -8.13 -5.85
C TYR A 391 -4.55 -7.16 -7.04
N PRO A 392 -3.48 -7.07 -7.83
CA PRO A 392 -3.47 -6.25 -9.04
C PRO A 392 -4.11 -6.96 -10.25
N GLU A 393 -4.65 -6.15 -11.15
CA GLU A 393 -4.88 -6.49 -12.55
C GLU A 393 -4.04 -5.59 -13.45
N PHE A 394 -3.58 -6.11 -14.58
CA PHE A 394 -2.92 -5.35 -15.65
C PHE A 394 -3.69 -5.50 -16.97
N HIS A 395 -3.58 -4.51 -17.86
CA HIS A 395 -4.35 -4.47 -19.10
C HIS A 395 -3.45 -4.59 -20.33
N LEU A 396 -3.76 -5.56 -21.20
CA LEU A 396 -3.12 -5.72 -22.51
C LEU A 396 -4.20 -5.81 -23.61
N VAL A 397 -3.77 -5.75 -24.87
CA VAL A 397 -4.66 -5.87 -26.04
C VAL A 397 -4.25 -7.06 -26.91
N ASP A 398 -5.23 -7.79 -27.43
CA ASP A 398 -5.01 -8.85 -28.42
C ASP A 398 -4.73 -8.28 -29.83
N PRO A 399 -4.37 -9.12 -30.83
CA PRO A 399 -4.09 -8.64 -32.19
C PRO A 399 -5.27 -7.93 -32.88
N GLN A 400 -6.50 -8.12 -32.39
CA GLN A 400 -7.70 -7.43 -32.88
C GLN A 400 -7.91 -6.08 -32.19
N GLY A 401 -7.04 -5.70 -31.25
CA GLY A 401 -7.14 -4.48 -30.47
C GLY A 401 -8.12 -4.56 -29.31
N VAL A 402 -8.63 -5.75 -28.98
CA VAL A 402 -9.58 -5.93 -27.87
C VAL A 402 -8.80 -6.02 -26.56
N GLY A 403 -9.07 -5.07 -25.68
CA GLY A 403 -8.45 -4.95 -24.36
C GLY A 403 -8.99 -5.95 -23.35
N ARG A 404 -8.09 -6.53 -22.54
CA ARG A 404 -8.43 -7.47 -21.47
C ARG A 404 -7.63 -7.15 -20.20
N TRP A 405 -8.29 -7.32 -19.06
CA TRP A 405 -7.66 -7.22 -17.73
C TRP A 405 -7.25 -8.62 -17.26
N PHE A 406 -5.99 -8.77 -16.89
CA PHE A 406 -5.40 -10.00 -16.40
C PHE A 406 -5.07 -9.84 -14.91
N PRO A 407 -5.57 -10.72 -14.05
CA PRO A 407 -5.25 -10.69 -12.63
C PRO A 407 -3.89 -11.34 -12.36
N CYS A 408 -3.24 -10.95 -11.27
CA CYS A 408 -2.14 -11.71 -10.71
C CYS A 408 -2.08 -11.60 -9.18
N GLN A 409 -1.70 -12.67 -8.51
CA GLN A 409 -1.64 -12.76 -7.05
C GLN A 409 -0.28 -12.26 -6.57
N ALA A 410 -0.19 -10.97 -6.22
CA ALA A 410 1.08 -10.36 -5.79
C ALA A 410 1.60 -10.97 -4.48
N ALA A 411 0.72 -11.12 -3.47
CA ALA A 411 1.03 -11.78 -2.20
C ALA A 411 0.27 -13.11 -2.09
N GLY A 412 0.95 -14.21 -1.77
CA GLY A 412 0.36 -15.56 -1.67
C GLY A 412 0.90 -16.53 -2.72
N THR A 413 0.14 -17.60 -2.99
CA THR A 413 0.45 -18.58 -4.04
C THR A 413 0.67 -17.89 -5.38
N ARG A 414 1.69 -18.33 -6.14
CA ARG A 414 1.96 -17.76 -7.46
C ARG A 414 0.75 -18.02 -8.37
N ALA A 415 0.14 -16.95 -8.86
CA ALA A 415 -0.85 -16.99 -9.93
C ALA A 415 -0.67 -15.75 -10.79
N PHE A 416 -0.25 -15.93 -12.05
CA PHE A 416 -0.03 -14.84 -12.99
C PHE A 416 -0.92 -15.04 -14.22
N GLY A 417 -1.66 -14.00 -14.60
CA GLY A 417 -2.67 -14.10 -15.66
C GLY A 417 -3.92 -14.91 -15.28
N SER A 418 -3.94 -15.46 -14.06
CA SER A 418 -5.00 -16.32 -13.54
C SER A 418 -5.37 -15.91 -12.11
N MET A 419 -6.56 -16.29 -11.66
CA MET A 419 -7.02 -16.01 -10.31
C MET A 419 -7.76 -17.20 -9.71
N PRO A 420 -7.10 -18.01 -8.85
CA PRO A 420 -7.73 -19.14 -8.17
C PRO A 420 -8.60 -18.71 -6.98
N ASP A 421 -8.52 -17.45 -6.53
CA ASP A 421 -9.23 -16.94 -5.37
C ASP A 421 -10.76 -16.80 -5.63
N PRO A 422 -11.62 -17.55 -4.91
CA PRO A 422 -13.06 -17.50 -5.11
C PRO A 422 -13.76 -16.39 -4.30
N ARG A 423 -13.04 -15.62 -3.48
CA ARG A 423 -13.63 -14.56 -2.66
C ARG A 423 -14.24 -13.46 -3.53
N PRO A 424 -15.41 -12.89 -3.17
CA PRO A 424 -16.11 -11.92 -3.99
C PRO A 424 -15.28 -10.65 -4.25
N VAL A 425 -15.30 -10.15 -5.48
CA VAL A 425 -14.81 -8.81 -5.80
C VAL A 425 -15.77 -7.80 -5.17
N LEU A 426 -15.22 -6.87 -4.41
CA LEU A 426 -15.95 -5.76 -3.80
C LEU A 426 -15.70 -4.45 -4.56
N GLN A 427 -14.51 -4.29 -5.14
CA GLN A 427 -14.12 -3.10 -5.88
C GLN A 427 -13.03 -3.42 -6.90
N LYS A 428 -13.07 -2.75 -8.06
CA LYS A 428 -11.96 -2.66 -9.02
C LYS A 428 -11.57 -1.20 -9.26
N GLY A 429 -10.29 -0.89 -9.15
CA GLY A 429 -9.73 0.47 -9.19
C GLY A 429 -9.25 0.96 -7.83
N ASP A 430 -8.44 2.02 -7.88
CA ASP A 430 -7.68 2.55 -6.73
C ASP A 430 -7.71 4.08 -6.64
N ASN A 431 -8.65 4.71 -7.33
CA ASN A 431 -8.81 6.17 -7.34
C ASN A 431 -10.29 6.55 -7.33
N VAL A 432 -10.94 6.32 -6.19
CA VAL A 432 -12.36 6.59 -5.99
C VAL A 432 -12.53 7.88 -5.21
N LEU A 433 -13.52 8.70 -5.56
CA LEU A 433 -13.84 9.89 -4.78
C LEU A 433 -14.80 9.53 -3.65
N ALA A 434 -14.34 9.64 -2.41
CA ALA A 434 -15.16 9.45 -1.22
C ALA A 434 -15.21 10.74 -0.40
N LEU A 435 -16.28 10.90 0.39
CA LEU A 435 -16.39 12.02 1.33
C LEU A 435 -15.41 11.80 2.48
N ASP A 436 -14.47 12.72 2.65
CA ASP A 436 -13.61 12.76 3.82
C ASP A 436 -14.45 13.20 5.04
N PRO A 437 -14.57 12.35 6.06
CA PRO A 437 -15.40 12.64 7.23
C PRO A 437 -14.85 13.78 8.10
N LYS A 438 -13.54 14.08 8.03
CA LYS A 438 -12.90 15.18 8.76
C LYS A 438 -13.10 16.50 8.02
N THR A 439 -12.79 16.54 6.73
CA THR A 439 -12.82 17.79 5.95
C THR A 439 -14.18 18.08 5.31
N LYS A 440 -15.09 17.09 5.28
CA LYS A 440 -16.39 17.12 4.58
C LYS A 440 -16.28 17.40 3.08
N LYS A 441 -15.08 17.22 2.50
CA LYS A 441 -14.83 17.37 1.06
C LYS A 441 -14.63 16.00 0.43
N LYS A 442 -14.95 15.88 -0.87
CA LYS A 442 -14.58 14.66 -1.60
C LYS A 442 -13.08 14.63 -1.83
N ALA A 443 -12.45 13.51 -1.52
CA ALA A 443 -11.03 13.27 -1.75
C ALA A 443 -10.82 11.90 -2.43
N PRO A 444 -9.75 11.77 -3.24
CA PRO A 444 -9.30 10.46 -3.73
C PRO A 444 -8.97 9.51 -2.58
N VAL A 445 -9.52 8.31 -2.64
CA VAL A 445 -9.21 7.19 -1.75
C VAL A 445 -8.95 5.94 -2.59
N ARG A 446 -8.12 5.04 -2.05
CA ARG A 446 -7.85 3.75 -2.70
C ARG A 446 -9.09 2.86 -2.69
N PHE A 447 -9.69 2.66 -1.52
CA PHE A 447 -10.92 1.91 -1.34
C PHE A 447 -12.03 2.80 -0.80
N LEU A 448 -13.28 2.51 -1.20
CA LEU A 448 -14.43 3.13 -0.56
C LEU A 448 -14.39 2.82 0.94
N PRO A 449 -14.34 3.84 1.81
CA PRO A 449 -14.33 3.60 3.24
C PRO A 449 -15.69 3.08 3.67
N GLU A 450 -15.70 2.10 4.56
CA GLU A 450 -16.85 1.86 5.39
C GLU A 450 -17.02 3.07 6.33
N THR A 451 -18.26 3.52 6.54
CA THR A 451 -18.55 4.67 7.41
C THR A 451 -19.74 4.41 8.30
N LEU A 452 -19.75 5.05 9.47
CA LEU A 452 -20.88 5.08 10.39
C LEU A 452 -20.98 6.47 11.00
N VAL A 453 -22.16 7.07 10.88
CA VAL A 453 -22.48 8.38 11.47
C VAL A 453 -23.87 8.33 12.10
N GLY A 454 -24.08 9.09 13.16
CA GLY A 454 -25.40 9.25 13.79
C GLY A 454 -25.42 10.49 14.68
N MET A 455 -26.62 10.96 15.00
CA MET A 455 -26.82 12.11 15.88
C MET A 455 -27.07 11.61 17.32
N PRO A 456 -26.21 11.92 18.30
CA PRO A 456 -26.43 11.51 19.68
C PRO A 456 -27.68 12.20 20.25
N THR A 457 -28.46 11.48 21.04
CA THR A 457 -29.61 12.03 21.78
C THR A 457 -29.22 12.55 23.17
N SER A 458 -28.08 12.08 23.70
CA SER A 458 -27.47 12.54 24.96
C SER A 458 -25.94 12.73 24.81
N PRO A 459 -25.31 13.61 25.61
CA PRO A 459 -23.86 13.71 25.67
C PRO A 459 -23.22 12.39 26.14
N GLY A 460 -22.01 12.10 25.66
CA GLY A 460 -21.19 10.97 26.15
C GLY A 460 -21.44 9.62 25.45
N GLY A 461 -22.47 9.50 24.62
CA GLY A 461 -22.72 8.29 23.84
C GLY A 461 -21.72 8.06 22.71
N ARG A 462 -21.50 6.80 22.34
CA ARG A 462 -20.69 6.37 21.19
C ARG A 462 -21.42 5.30 20.38
N LEU A 463 -21.36 5.41 19.05
CA LEU A 463 -21.72 4.31 18.17
C LEU A 463 -20.53 3.37 17.99
N GLN A 464 -20.77 2.10 18.25
CA GLN A 464 -19.88 1.01 17.86
C GLN A 464 -20.48 0.26 16.69
N TRP A 465 -19.63 -0.48 16.00
CA TRP A 465 -20.09 -1.40 14.99
C TRP A 465 -19.16 -2.61 14.85
N LYS A 466 -19.73 -3.67 14.29
CA LYS A 466 -19.02 -4.81 13.78
C LYS A 466 -19.36 -4.94 12.30
N LEU A 467 -18.35 -4.87 11.45
CA LEU A 467 -18.50 -5.21 10.04
C LEU A 467 -18.60 -6.73 9.90
N VAL A 468 -19.53 -7.19 9.07
CA VAL A 468 -19.66 -8.60 8.69
C VAL A 468 -19.31 -8.70 7.22
N CYS A 469 -18.38 -9.59 6.89
CA CYS A 469 -17.97 -9.89 5.52
C CYS A 469 -17.33 -11.28 5.50
N GLU A 470 -18.18 -12.31 5.57
CA GLU A 470 -17.74 -13.70 5.75
C GLU A 470 -18.62 -14.66 4.93
N PRO A 471 -18.12 -15.87 4.62
CA PRO A 471 -18.96 -16.91 4.01
C PRO A 471 -20.20 -17.18 4.88
N ALA A 472 -21.36 -17.24 4.25
CA ALA A 472 -22.57 -17.67 4.95
C ALA A 472 -22.46 -19.18 5.22
N ARG A 473 -22.82 -19.60 6.42
CA ARG A 473 -23.07 -21.03 6.69
C ARG A 473 -24.33 -21.43 5.92
N GLU A 474 -24.27 -22.57 5.23
CA GLU A 474 -25.40 -23.15 4.49
C GLU A 474 -26.63 -23.38 5.39
#